data_AF-A0A8J2LAY2-F1
#
_entry.id   AF-A0A8J2LAY2-F1
#
_cell.length_a   1.000
_cell.length_b   1.000
_cell.length_c   1.000
_cell.angle_alpha   90.00
_cell.angle_beta   90.00
_cell.angle_gamma   90.00
#
_symmetry.space_group_name_H-M   'P 1'
#
loop_
_entity.id
_entity.type
_entity.pdbx_description
1 polymer ?
#
loop_
_entity_poly.entity_id
_entity_poly.type
_entity_poly.pdbx_seq_one_letter_code
_entity_poly.pdbx_strand_id
1 'polypeptide(L)' 'MENLQQFQKKYKHGTIDVWWLYDDGGLTLLLPYIINTRSNWSSCKLRVFALANKKDEFDAEQRSMAGLLAKFRIDYSDL' A
#
# COMPACT_ATOMS: atom_id res chain seq x y z
N MET A 1 -18.58 -13.26 -19.84
CA MET A 1 -17.49 -12.39 -20.36
C MET A 1 -17.26 -11.13 -19.52
N GLU A 2 -18.27 -10.56 -18.84
CA GLU A 2 -18.10 -9.33 -18.05
C GLU A 2 -17.04 -9.40 -16.94
N ASN A 3 -16.84 -10.56 -16.29
CA ASN A 3 -15.87 -10.69 -15.19
C ASN A 3 -14.40 -10.52 -15.60
N LEU A 4 -14.02 -10.83 -16.85
CA LEU A 4 -12.62 -10.74 -17.29
C LEU A 4 -12.13 -9.30 -17.52
N GLN A 5 -13.07 -8.36 -17.74
CA GLN A 5 -12.74 -6.95 -18.03
C GLN A 5 -12.87 -6.04 -16.80
N GLN A 6 -13.15 -6.60 -15.62
CA GLN A 6 -13.38 -5.84 -14.39
C GLN A 6 -12.25 -4.85 -14.07
N PHE A 7 -11.00 -5.23 -14.33
CA PHE A 7 -9.81 -4.42 -14.01
C PHE A 7 -9.35 -3.51 -15.15
N GLN A 8 -9.96 -3.63 -16.34
CA GLN A 8 -9.61 -2.83 -17.52
C GLN A 8 -10.29 -1.45 -17.54
N LYS A 9 -11.33 -1.27 -16.72
CA LYS A 9 -12.05 0.00 -16.59
C LYS A 9 -11.32 0.95 -15.64
N LYS A 10 -11.44 2.26 -15.89
CA LYS A 10 -10.92 3.29 -14.98
C LYS A 10 -11.81 3.38 -13.73
N TYR A 11 -11.20 3.16 -12.57
CA TYR A 11 -11.84 3.33 -11.27
C TYR A 11 -11.75 4.79 -10.86
N LYS A 12 -12.89 5.48 -10.90
CA LYS A 12 -12.93 6.91 -10.54
C LYS A 12 -12.69 7.10 -9.05
N HIS A 13 -13.26 6.25 -8.20
CA HIS A 13 -13.20 6.35 -6.74
C HIS A 13 -13.05 4.94 -6.18
N GLY A 14 -12.01 4.70 -5.40
CA GLY A 14 -11.72 3.40 -4.82
C GLY A 14 -10.65 3.49 -3.73
N THR A 15 -10.39 2.37 -3.06
CA THR A 15 -9.36 2.27 -2.03
C THR A 15 -8.61 0.95 -2.23
N ILE A 16 -7.29 1.02 -2.16
CA ILE A 16 -6.39 -0.13 -2.19
C ILE A 16 -5.89 -0.30 -0.75
N ASP A 17 -6.37 -1.34 -0.09
CA ASP A 17 -5.98 -1.67 1.27
C ASP A 17 -4.91 -2.76 1.26
N VAL A 18 -3.78 -2.46 1.90
CA VAL A 18 -2.61 -3.34 1.96
C VAL A 18 -2.42 -3.79 3.40
N TRP A 19 -2.41 -5.09 3.63
CA TRP A 19 -2.16 -5.69 4.93
C TRP A 19 -0.73 -6.21 4.98
N TRP A 20 0.16 -5.42 5.57
CA TRP A 20 1.56 -5.77 5.74
C TRP A 20 1.73 -6.51 7.06
N LEU A 21 1.58 -7.84 7.00
CA LEU A 21 1.57 -8.71 8.19
C LEU A 21 2.98 -9.17 8.59
N TYR A 22 3.91 -9.19 7.64
CA TYR A 22 5.29 -9.65 7.82
C TYR A 22 6.22 -8.88 6.88
N ASP A 23 7.51 -8.79 7.26
CA ASP A 23 8.53 -8.22 6.39
C ASP A 23 8.84 -9.17 5.23
N ASP A 24 8.37 -8.79 4.05
CA ASP A 24 8.60 -9.47 2.77
C ASP A 24 9.68 -8.76 1.93
N GLY A 25 10.46 -7.86 2.54
CA GLY A 25 11.42 -7.01 1.84
C GLY A 25 10.79 -5.85 1.07
N GLY A 26 9.49 -5.58 1.28
CA GLY A 26 8.78 -4.44 0.72
C GLY A 26 8.10 -4.68 -0.63
N LEU A 27 8.11 -5.92 -1.13
CA LEU A 27 7.46 -6.26 -2.40
C LEU A 27 5.93 -6.02 -2.35
N THR A 28 5.31 -6.34 -1.21
CA THR A 28 3.88 -6.14 -0.94
C THR A 28 3.49 -4.66 -0.94
N LEU A 29 4.43 -3.75 -0.67
CA LEU A 29 4.20 -2.29 -0.79
C LEU A 29 4.50 -1.78 -2.20
N LEU A 30 5.48 -2.37 -2.88
CA LEU A 30 5.86 -1.98 -4.23
C LEU A 30 4.74 -2.22 -5.26
N LEU A 31 4.08 -3.39 -5.20
CA LEU A 31 3.00 -3.73 -6.11
C LEU A 31 1.82 -2.73 -6.10
N PRO A 32 1.19 -2.44 -4.94
CA PRO A 32 0.08 -1.50 -4.88
C PRO A 32 0.50 -0.06 -5.19
N TYR A 33 1.74 0.32 -4.92
CA TYR A 33 2.28 1.59 -5.40
C TYR A 33 2.29 1.64 -6.93
N ILE A 34 2.86 0.64 -7.62
CA ILE A 34 2.86 0.58 -9.08
C ILE A 34 1.44 0.60 -9.63
N ILE A 35 0.50 -0.14 -9.02
CA ILE A 35 -0.90 -0.14 -9.42
C ILE A 35 -1.50 1.27 -9.31
N ASN A 36 -1.25 1.97 -8.20
CA ASN A 36 -1.75 3.34 -7.99
C ASN A 36 -1.14 4.34 -8.98
N THR A 37 0.05 4.10 -9.53
CA THR A 37 0.58 4.96 -10.62
C THR A 37 -0.13 4.79 -11.97
N ARG A 38 -0.93 3.72 -12.16
CA ARG A 38 -1.62 3.46 -13.44
C ARG A 38 -2.90 4.29 -13.56
N SER A 39 -3.18 4.78 -14.77
CA SER A 39 -4.34 5.63 -15.08
C SER A 39 -5.71 5.05 -14.68
N ASN A 40 -5.81 3.73 -14.58
CA ASN A 40 -7.02 3.04 -14.13
C ASN A 40 -7.28 3.19 -12.63
N TRP A 41 -6.23 3.39 -11.82
CA TRP A 41 -6.29 3.35 -10.36
C TRP A 41 -5.68 4.59 -9.70
N SER A 42 -5.20 5.56 -10.48
CA SER A 42 -4.53 6.78 -10.00
C SER A 42 -5.36 7.70 -9.12
N SER A 43 -6.67 7.44 -9.02
CA SER A 43 -7.60 8.14 -8.12
C SER A 43 -7.99 7.32 -6.90
N CYS A 44 -7.43 6.12 -6.74
CA CYS A 44 -7.68 5.27 -5.59
C CYS A 44 -6.78 5.65 -4.42
N LYS A 45 -7.35 5.70 -3.21
CA LYS A 45 -6.57 5.93 -1.99
C LYS A 45 -5.79 4.67 -1.65
N LEU A 46 -4.51 4.78 -1.36
CA LEU A 46 -3.69 3.68 -0.85
C LEU A 46 -3.63 3.76 0.67
N ARG A 47 -3.97 2.67 1.37
CA ARG A 47 -3.85 2.55 2.83
C ARG A 47 -3.05 1.32 3.18
N VAL A 48 -2.15 1.45 4.14
CA VAL A 48 -1.30 0.36 4.63
C VAL A 48 -1.64 0.10 6.09
N PHE A 49 -1.93 -1.15 6.41
CA PHE A 49 -2.18 -1.64 7.76
C PHE A 49 -1.06 -2.60 8.14
N ALA A 50 -0.37 -2.31 9.24
CA ALA A 50 0.68 -3.16 9.79
C ALA A 50 0.21 -3.80 11.10
N LEU A 51 0.62 -5.05 11.35
CA LEU A 51 0.41 -5.68 12.66
C LEU A 51 1.44 -5.14 13.64
N ALA A 52 0.96 -4.66 14.80
CA ALA A 52 1.81 -4.34 15.94
C ALA A 52 1.78 -5.54 16.90
N ASN A 53 2.88 -6.30 16.97
CA ASN A 53 2.93 -7.50 17.81
C ASN A 53 3.02 -7.15 19.31
N LYS A 54 3.83 -6.15 19.66
CA LYS A 54 4.01 -5.68 21.05
C LYS A 54 4.09 -4.17 21.10
N LYS A 55 3.58 -3.59 22.19
CA LYS A 55 3.56 -2.15 22.42
C LYS A 55 4.96 -1.51 22.38
N ASP A 56 5.97 -2.27 22.79
CA ASP A 56 7.38 -1.82 22.83
C ASP A 56 8.07 -1.89 21.46
N GLU A 57 7.52 -2.67 20.51
CA GLU A 57 8.06 -2.83 19.16
C GLU A 57 7.41 -1.86 18.15
N PHE A 58 6.28 -1.22 18.53
CA PHE A 58 5.50 -0.31 17.68
C PHE A 58 6.33 0.84 17.09
N ASP A 59 7.11 1.54 17.91
CA ASP A 59 7.93 2.67 17.46
C ASP A 59 9.06 2.24 16.50
N ALA A 60 9.55 1.00 16.64
CA ALA A 60 10.57 0.45 15.76
C ALA A 60 9.97 0.03 14.42
N GLU A 61 8.80 -0.62 14.45
CA GLU A 61 8.04 -1.04 13.26
C GLU A 61 7.57 0.17 12.45
N GLN A 62 7.05 1.22 13.10
CA GLN A 62 6.69 2.48 12.46
C GLN A 62 7.90 3.13 11.77
N ARG A 63 9.05 3.24 12.45
CA ARG A 63 10.26 3.80 11.82
C ARG A 63 10.76 2.96 10.64
N SER A 64 10.67 1.64 10.73
CA SER A 64 11.02 0.74 9.64
C SER A 64 10.11 0.96 8.43
N MET A 65 8.80 1.02 8.65
CA MET A 65 7.80 1.32 7.61
C MET A 65 8.05 2.69 6.97
N ALA A 66 8.26 3.75 7.77
CA ALA A 66 8.58 5.08 7.26
C ALA A 66 9.85 5.08 6.39
N GLY A 67 10.89 4.37 6.83
CA GLY A 67 12.13 4.22 6.07
C GLY A 67 11.93 3.46 4.75
N LEU A 68 11.08 2.44 4.75
CA LEU A 68 10.75 1.65 3.56
C LEU A 68 9.93 2.49 2.55
N LEU A 69 8.90 3.20 3.01
CA LEU A 69 8.11 4.12 2.20
C LEU A 69 8.99 5.23 1.58
N ALA A 70 9.91 5.78 2.36
CA ALA A 70 10.87 6.78 1.87
C ALA A 70 11.80 6.22 0.77
N LYS A 71 12.31 4.98 0.92
CA LYS A 71 13.12 4.31 -0.11
C LYS A 71 12.35 4.11 -1.41
N PHE A 72 11.05 3.84 -1.32
CA PHE A 72 10.18 3.70 -2.48
C PHE A 72 9.59 5.01 -2.99
N ARG A 73 9.87 6.14 -2.32
CA ARG A 73 9.30 7.47 -2.61
C ARG A 73 7.78 7.45 -2.62
N ILE A 74 7.19 6.75 -1.66
CA ILE A 74 5.75 6.68 -1.46
C ILE A 74 5.37 7.75 -0.45
N ASP A 75 4.58 8.72 -0.90
CA ASP A 75 4.01 9.73 -0.02
C ASP A 75 2.91 9.12 0.86
N TYR A 76 2.87 9.50 2.14
CA TYR A 76 1.86 9.06 3.11
C TYR A 76 1.38 10.24 3.95
N SER A 77 0.11 10.21 4.38
CA SER A 77 -0.46 11.26 5.23
C SER A 77 -0.26 11.00 6.71
N ASP A 78 -0.34 9.73 7.12
CA ASP A 78 -0.35 9.31 8.51
C ASP A 78 0.36 7.95 8.63
N LEU A 79 1.01 7.72 9.77
CA LEU A 79 1.64 6.44 10.11
C LEU A 79 1.24 6.00 11.52
#